data_AF-A0A2G9U4Z9-F1
#
_entry.id   AF-A0A2G9U4Z9-F1
#
_cell.length_a   1.000
_cell.length_b   1.000
_cell.length_c   1.000
_cell.angle_alpha   90.00
_cell.angle_beta   90.00
_cell.angle_gamma   90.00
#
_symmetry.space_group_name_H-M   'P 1'
#
loop_
_entity.id
_entity.type
_entity.pdbx_description
1 polymer ?
#
loop_
_entity_poly.entity_id
_entity_poly.type
_entity_poly.pdbx_seq_one_letter_code
_entity_poly.pdbx_strand_id
1 'polypeptide(L)'
;VVAAQLTLQDFAVFASIEPTEYIDNLFQLESRYGSPRLEEFERIFNREMWHCRELRNFNSMFAIMSGLDKPAVRRLHSTWERVSGKYIRMLEDVQQLVDPSRNMSKYRQHLAEVSQEPPVVPIYPVIRKDLTFSHEGNPTYCDKLVNFEKLRLIAKSVRAVSKLSSAPYEISSMAARSGNLISDALLHMNTFEGGNVATMRKGGRVVQPRKKVYEQALMVRKVKAYLDGLRVVDSESELDRLSYDIEPQQQGYLFVVLQLI
;
A
#
# COMPACT_ATOMS: atom_id res chain seq x y z
N VAL A 1 -8.12 11.83 -3.69
CA VAL A 1 -6.95 12.40 -4.40
C VAL A 1 -5.65 11.88 -3.82
N VAL A 2 -5.39 12.03 -2.52
CA VAL A 2 -4.19 11.46 -1.85
C VAL A 2 -4.01 9.96 -2.14
N ALA A 3 -5.00 9.13 -1.83
CA ALA A 3 -4.94 7.67 -2.07
C ALA A 3 -4.72 7.27 -3.55
N ALA A 4 -5.15 8.10 -4.49
CA ALA A 4 -4.89 7.86 -5.91
C ALA A 4 -3.48 8.29 -6.31
N GLN A 5 -2.97 9.40 -5.74
CA GLN A 5 -1.58 9.80 -5.94
C GLN A 5 -0.62 8.76 -5.37
N LEU A 6 -0.93 8.26 -4.17
CA LEU A 6 -0.21 7.17 -3.53
C LEU A 6 -0.23 5.93 -4.41
N THR A 7 -1.40 5.49 -4.87
CA THR A 7 -1.47 4.31 -5.74
C THR A 7 -0.70 4.47 -7.05
N LEU A 8 -0.73 5.65 -7.67
CA LEU A 8 0.07 5.90 -8.87
C LEU A 8 1.57 5.84 -8.58
N GLN A 9 2.02 6.44 -7.47
CA GLN A 9 3.41 6.40 -7.05
C GLN A 9 3.86 4.98 -6.72
N ASP A 10 3.11 4.28 -5.87
CA ASP A 10 3.38 2.90 -5.48
C ASP A 10 3.42 1.98 -6.70
N PHE A 11 2.46 2.12 -7.61
CA PHE A 11 2.42 1.31 -8.83
C PHE A 11 3.57 1.64 -9.77
N ALA A 12 3.94 2.92 -9.93
CA ALA A 12 5.06 3.30 -10.78
C ALA A 12 6.37 2.69 -10.30
N VAL A 13 6.62 2.70 -8.99
CA VAL A 13 7.78 2.04 -8.39
C VAL A 13 7.67 0.54 -8.55
N PHE A 14 6.54 -0.07 -8.16
CA PHE A 14 6.30 -1.52 -8.29
C PHE A 14 6.49 -2.06 -9.71
N ALA A 15 5.93 -1.36 -10.71
CA ALA A 15 6.01 -1.73 -12.11
C ALA A 15 7.42 -1.56 -12.69
N SER A 16 8.27 -0.75 -12.05
CA SER A 16 9.67 -0.56 -12.45
C SER A 16 10.62 -1.61 -11.88
N ILE A 17 10.17 -2.47 -10.96
CA ILE A 17 11.02 -3.51 -10.37
C ILE A 17 11.28 -4.60 -11.41
N GLU A 18 12.55 -4.84 -11.71
CA GLU A 18 12.92 -5.92 -12.62
C GLU A 18 12.81 -7.30 -11.95
N PRO A 19 12.42 -8.36 -12.68
CA PRO A 19 12.39 -9.73 -12.14
C PRO A 19 13.72 -10.17 -11.52
N THR A 20 14.83 -9.68 -12.06
CA THR A 20 16.21 -9.93 -11.58
C THR A 20 16.45 -9.36 -10.19
N GLU A 21 15.89 -8.20 -9.84
CA GLU A 21 16.06 -7.61 -8.51
C GLU A 21 15.50 -8.51 -7.41
N TYR A 22 14.37 -9.19 -7.66
CA TYR A 22 13.83 -10.18 -6.73
C TYR A 22 14.79 -11.37 -6.52
N ILE A 23 15.48 -11.80 -7.58
CA ILE A 23 16.43 -12.90 -7.53
C ILE A 23 17.70 -12.46 -6.79
N ASP A 24 18.25 -11.31 -7.16
CA ASP A 24 19.46 -10.76 -6.57
C ASP A 24 19.28 -10.54 -5.07
N ASN A 25 18.15 -9.95 -4.66
CA ASN A 25 17.81 -9.76 -3.24
C ASN A 25 17.60 -11.10 -2.51
N LEU A 26 16.84 -12.03 -3.09
CA LEU A 26 16.52 -13.30 -2.46
C LEU A 26 17.74 -14.21 -2.25
N PHE A 27 18.67 -14.22 -3.21
CA PHE A 27 19.88 -15.03 -3.15
C PHE A 27 21.10 -14.26 -2.60
N GLN A 28 20.92 -12.99 -2.23
CA GLN A 28 21.98 -12.11 -1.73
C GLN A 28 23.18 -12.05 -2.68
N LEU A 29 22.88 -11.88 -3.98
CA LEU A 29 23.90 -11.88 -5.03
C LEU A 29 24.56 -10.50 -5.14
N GLU A 30 25.88 -10.47 -5.26
CA GLU A 30 26.63 -9.26 -5.65
C GLU A 30 26.48 -9.02 -7.16
N SER A 31 25.31 -8.51 -7.53
CA SER A 31 24.97 -8.10 -8.90
C SER A 31 25.52 -6.71 -9.20
N ARG A 32 25.88 -6.46 -10.47
CA ARG A 32 26.34 -5.13 -10.93
C ARG A 32 25.28 -4.04 -10.69
N TYR A 33 24.01 -4.40 -10.73
CA TYR A 33 22.89 -3.46 -10.68
C TYR A 33 22.14 -3.49 -9.34
N GLY A 34 22.22 -4.59 -8.57
CA GLY A 34 21.61 -4.71 -7.26
C GLY A 34 20.08 -4.75 -7.29
N SER A 35 19.44 -4.30 -6.20
CA SER A 35 17.98 -4.28 -6.03
C SER A 35 17.38 -2.88 -5.74
N PRO A 36 17.75 -1.81 -6.47
CA PRO A 36 17.42 -0.44 -6.09
C PRO A 36 15.93 -0.11 -6.14
N ARG A 37 15.17 -0.61 -7.12
CA ARG A 37 13.72 -0.35 -7.22
C ARG A 37 12.95 -1.20 -6.23
N LEU A 38 13.40 -2.43 -6.00
CA LEU A 38 12.85 -3.29 -4.97
C LEU A 38 13.05 -2.67 -3.57
N GLU A 39 14.24 -2.20 -3.25
CA GLU A 39 14.55 -1.50 -1.99
C GLU A 39 13.76 -0.19 -1.86
N GLU A 40 13.62 0.57 -2.95
CA GLU A 40 12.77 1.76 -2.98
C GLU A 40 11.31 1.38 -2.67
N PHE A 41 10.79 0.32 -3.27
CA PHE A 41 9.44 -0.17 -3.01
C PHE A 41 9.24 -0.65 -1.57
N GLU A 42 10.24 -1.35 -1.00
CA GLU A 42 10.25 -1.72 0.41
C GLU A 42 10.20 -0.50 1.34
N ARG A 43 10.93 0.56 0.98
CA ARG A 43 11.00 1.81 1.75
C ARG A 43 9.72 2.63 1.67
N ILE A 44 8.99 2.57 0.55
CA ILE A 44 7.74 3.33 0.30
C ILE A 44 6.52 2.69 1.01
N PHE A 45 6.72 1.96 2.12
CA PHE A 45 5.62 1.46 2.96
C PHE A 45 4.81 2.65 3.55
N ASN A 46 3.82 3.12 2.78
CA ASN A 46 3.15 4.40 2.96
C ASN A 46 2.09 4.35 4.07
N ARG A 47 2.06 5.40 4.90
CA ARG A 47 1.35 5.44 6.18
C ARG A 47 -0.13 5.89 6.19
N GLU A 48 -0.83 6.27 5.11
CA GLU A 48 -2.20 6.86 5.28
C GLU A 48 -3.33 6.57 4.24
N MET A 49 -4.54 6.34 4.82
CA MET A 49 -6.00 6.23 4.47
C MET A 49 -6.63 5.90 3.07
N TRP A 50 -7.45 4.83 3.12
CA TRP A 50 -8.85 4.56 2.67
C TRP A 50 -9.43 4.71 1.25
N HIS A 51 -8.64 4.82 0.20
CA HIS A 51 -9.14 4.41 -1.14
C HIS A 51 -8.28 3.36 -1.83
N CYS A 52 -7.30 2.78 -1.13
CA CYS A 52 -6.37 1.82 -1.70
C CYS A 52 -7.04 0.49 -2.09
N ARG A 53 -8.08 0.05 -1.34
CA ARG A 53 -8.84 -1.17 -1.68
C ARG A 53 -9.55 -1.05 -3.03
N GLU A 54 -10.26 0.06 -3.25
CA GLU A 54 -10.99 0.34 -4.52
C GLU A 54 -10.01 0.47 -5.70
N LEU A 55 -8.78 0.87 -5.40
CA LEU A 55 -7.67 1.01 -6.33
C LEU A 55 -6.83 -0.29 -6.44
N ARG A 56 -7.27 -1.43 -5.89
CA ARG A 56 -6.50 -2.70 -5.94
C ARG A 56 -5.03 -2.52 -5.48
N ASN A 57 -4.79 -1.56 -4.60
CA ASN A 57 -3.52 -1.31 -3.97
C ASN A 57 -3.54 -1.90 -2.55
N PHE A 58 -3.28 -3.20 -2.48
CA PHE A 58 -3.33 -3.93 -1.23
C PHE A 58 -2.13 -3.61 -0.33
N ASN A 59 -0.98 -3.22 -0.90
CA ASN A 59 0.20 -2.85 -0.13
C ASN A 59 -0.09 -1.66 0.79
N SER A 60 -0.56 -0.56 0.23
CA SER A 60 -0.85 0.65 1.00
C SER A 60 -2.06 0.45 1.91
N MET A 61 -3.08 -0.32 1.48
CA MET A 61 -4.17 -0.73 2.37
C MET A 61 -3.66 -1.46 3.62
N PHE A 62 -2.73 -2.40 3.45
CA PHE A 62 -2.15 -3.18 4.55
C PHE A 62 -1.25 -2.31 5.45
N ALA A 63 -0.48 -1.40 4.87
CA ALA A 63 0.37 -0.47 5.61
C ALA A 63 -0.44 0.45 6.53
N ILE A 64 -1.55 1.01 6.02
CA ILE A 64 -2.48 1.83 6.77
C ILE A 64 -3.11 1.04 7.91
N MET A 65 -3.62 -0.16 7.61
CA MET A 65 -4.23 -1.01 8.62
C MET A 65 -3.21 -1.34 9.73
N SER A 66 -1.97 -1.65 9.37
CA SER A 66 -0.90 -1.93 10.33
C SER A 66 -0.56 -0.71 11.19
N GLY A 67 -0.63 0.50 10.62
CA GLY A 67 -0.47 1.76 11.35
C GLY A 67 -1.58 2.01 12.38
N LEU A 68 -2.83 1.78 12.00
CA LEU A 68 -3.99 1.89 12.90
C LEU A 68 -4.00 0.81 13.98
N ASP A 69 -3.40 -0.34 13.70
CA ASP A 69 -3.28 -1.46 14.65
C ASP A 69 -2.15 -1.25 15.67
N LYS A 70 -1.33 -0.18 15.54
CA LYS A 70 -0.28 0.12 16.51
C LYS A 70 -0.86 0.36 17.91
N PRO A 71 -0.20 -0.11 18.99
CA PRO A 71 -0.64 0.13 20.36
C PRO A 71 -0.87 1.61 20.67
N ALA A 72 0.04 2.49 20.22
CA ALA A 72 -0.05 3.94 20.34
C ALA A 72 -1.34 4.53 19.75
N VAL A 73 -1.94 3.91 18.74
CA VAL A 73 -3.17 4.39 18.10
C VAL A 73 -4.40 3.68 18.68
N ARG A 74 -4.34 2.36 18.86
CA ARG A 74 -5.46 1.54 19.37
C ARG A 74 -5.94 1.96 20.76
N ARG A 75 -5.03 2.43 21.61
CA ARG A 75 -5.33 2.83 22.99
C ARG A 75 -6.14 4.13 23.11
N LEU A 76 -6.30 4.89 22.02
CA LEU A 76 -6.98 6.19 22.01
C LEU A 76 -8.50 6.01 22.04
N HIS A 77 -9.02 5.42 23.12
CA HIS A 77 -10.41 4.99 23.22
C HIS A 77 -11.40 6.15 23.01
N SER A 78 -11.13 7.32 23.58
CA SER A 78 -12.01 8.48 23.43
C SER A 78 -12.04 9.02 21.99
N THR A 79 -10.93 8.88 21.27
CA THR A 79 -10.89 9.19 19.83
C THR A 79 -11.69 8.18 19.02
N TRP A 80 -11.53 6.87 19.29
CA TRP A 80 -12.25 5.81 18.58
C TRP A 80 -13.77 5.87 18.80
N GLU A 81 -14.24 6.25 19.98
CA GLU A 81 -15.67 6.44 20.27
C GLU A 81 -16.34 7.51 19.42
N ARG A 82 -15.56 8.48 18.92
CA ARG A 82 -16.05 9.58 18.06
C ARG A 82 -16.07 9.22 16.58
N VAL A 83 -15.46 8.11 16.20
CA VAL A 83 -15.46 7.63 14.83
C VAL A 83 -16.83 7.02 14.51
N SER A 84 -17.46 7.46 13.43
CA SER A 84 -18.77 6.92 13.05
C SER A 84 -18.69 5.41 12.78
N GLY A 85 -19.73 4.67 13.18
CA GLY A 85 -19.78 3.21 13.01
C GLY A 85 -19.65 2.73 11.55
N LYS A 86 -19.94 3.59 10.56
CA LYS A 86 -19.68 3.30 9.15
C LYS A 86 -18.19 3.01 8.90
N TYR A 87 -17.31 3.86 9.42
CA TYR A 87 -15.86 3.73 9.21
C TYR A 87 -15.26 2.60 10.04
N ILE A 88 -15.80 2.36 11.24
CA ILE A 88 -15.42 1.20 12.07
C ILE A 88 -15.69 -0.11 11.31
N ARG A 89 -16.89 -0.29 10.74
CA ARG A 89 -17.20 -1.48 9.92
C ARG A 89 -16.27 -1.60 8.70
N MET A 90 -15.96 -0.48 8.04
CA MET A 90 -15.02 -0.49 6.92
C MET A 90 -13.60 -0.94 7.34
N LEU A 91 -13.14 -0.55 8.54
CA LEU A 91 -11.89 -1.03 9.13
C LEU A 91 -11.96 -2.53 9.43
N GLU A 92 -13.03 -3.00 10.06
CA GLU A 92 -13.25 -4.43 10.35
C GLU A 92 -13.25 -5.29 9.07
N ASP A 93 -13.92 -4.84 8.00
CA ASP A 93 -13.94 -5.53 6.70
C ASP A 93 -12.53 -5.70 6.11
N VAL A 94 -11.72 -4.64 6.20
CA VAL A 94 -10.32 -4.67 5.72
C VAL A 94 -9.48 -5.59 6.59
N GLN A 95 -9.62 -5.52 7.91
CA GLN A 95 -8.92 -6.42 8.85
C GLN A 95 -9.26 -7.88 8.58
N GLN A 96 -10.53 -8.21 8.34
CA GLN A 96 -10.95 -9.56 8.00
C GLN A 96 -10.36 -10.06 6.68
N LEU A 97 -10.17 -9.18 5.69
CA LEU A 97 -9.57 -9.55 4.40
C LEU A 97 -8.11 -9.95 4.56
N VAL A 98 -7.35 -9.22 5.39
CA VAL A 98 -5.91 -9.44 5.59
C VAL A 98 -5.60 -10.24 6.87
N ASP A 99 -6.60 -10.93 7.41
CA ASP A 99 -6.44 -11.78 8.60
C ASP A 99 -5.33 -12.82 8.40
N PRO A 100 -4.41 -13.01 9.38
CA PRO A 100 -3.25 -13.88 9.23
C PRO A 100 -3.60 -15.39 9.18
N SER A 101 -4.82 -15.77 9.58
CA SER A 101 -5.23 -17.17 9.68
C SER A 101 -5.08 -17.90 8.35
N ARG A 102 -4.68 -19.18 8.44
CA ARG A 102 -4.47 -20.06 7.27
C ARG A 102 -3.56 -19.41 6.21
N ASN A 103 -2.51 -18.73 6.66
CA ASN A 103 -1.56 -18.01 5.82
C ASN A 103 -2.23 -16.93 4.94
N MET A 104 -3.10 -16.11 5.54
CA MET A 104 -3.84 -15.05 4.85
C MET A 104 -4.72 -15.56 3.71
N SER A 105 -5.47 -16.65 3.94
CA SER A 105 -6.21 -17.34 2.86
C SER A 105 -7.23 -16.45 2.16
N LYS A 106 -7.94 -15.58 2.90
CA LYS A 106 -8.94 -14.65 2.35
C LYS A 106 -8.29 -13.65 1.40
N TYR A 107 -7.20 -13.01 1.83
CA TYR A 107 -6.41 -12.12 0.99
C TYR A 107 -5.90 -12.83 -0.27
N ARG A 108 -5.34 -14.04 -0.13
CA ARG A 108 -4.80 -14.81 -1.26
C ARG A 108 -5.87 -15.19 -2.28
N GLN A 109 -7.04 -15.62 -1.82
CA GLN A 109 -8.18 -15.91 -2.69
C GLN A 109 -8.59 -14.66 -3.47
N HIS A 110 -8.74 -13.53 -2.76
CA HIS A 110 -9.12 -12.29 -3.39
C HIS A 110 -8.05 -11.78 -4.38
N LEU A 111 -6.76 -11.90 -4.04
CA LEU A 111 -5.65 -11.57 -4.94
C LEU A 111 -5.70 -12.42 -6.21
N ALA A 112 -5.98 -13.72 -6.09
CA ALA A 112 -6.07 -14.62 -7.24
C ALA A 112 -7.19 -14.22 -8.21
N GLU A 113 -8.34 -13.78 -7.68
CA GLU A 113 -9.47 -13.27 -8.47
C GLU A 113 -9.09 -11.97 -9.20
N VAL A 114 -8.61 -10.95 -8.48
CA VAL A 114 -8.32 -9.64 -9.07
C VAL A 114 -7.07 -9.62 -9.97
N SER A 115 -6.13 -10.56 -9.76
CA SER A 115 -4.93 -10.72 -10.60
C SER A 115 -5.22 -11.15 -12.04
N GLN A 116 -6.43 -11.62 -12.34
CA GLN A 116 -6.85 -11.89 -13.72
C GLN A 116 -7.00 -10.62 -14.55
N GLU A 117 -7.14 -9.48 -13.87
CA GLU A 117 -7.35 -8.19 -14.49
C GLU A 117 -6.35 -7.16 -13.93
N PRO A 118 -5.06 -7.23 -14.31
CA PRO A 118 -4.09 -6.21 -13.91
C PRO A 118 -4.55 -4.80 -14.35
N PRO A 119 -4.08 -3.74 -13.68
CA PRO A 119 -3.02 -3.74 -12.67
C PRO A 119 -3.49 -3.94 -11.21
N VAL A 120 -2.59 -4.51 -10.39
CA VAL A 120 -2.78 -4.77 -8.95
C VAL A 120 -1.46 -4.52 -8.22
N VAL A 121 -1.50 -3.82 -7.08
CA VAL A 121 -0.33 -3.73 -6.17
C VAL A 121 -0.53 -4.74 -5.03
N PRO A 122 0.25 -5.85 -4.96
CA PRO A 122 0.09 -6.87 -3.92
C PRO A 122 0.64 -6.40 -2.57
N ILE A 123 0.31 -7.10 -1.49
CA ILE A 123 0.95 -6.91 -0.17
C ILE A 123 2.36 -7.48 -0.27
N TYR A 124 3.34 -6.58 -0.40
CA TYR A 124 4.72 -6.98 -0.61
C TYR A 124 5.29 -7.92 0.47
N PRO A 125 5.06 -7.67 1.78
CA PRO A 125 5.50 -8.59 2.84
C PRO A 125 5.05 -10.04 2.64
N VAL A 126 3.86 -10.28 2.06
CA VAL A 126 3.36 -11.63 1.79
C VAL A 126 4.15 -12.29 0.67
N ILE A 127 4.41 -11.55 -0.41
CA ILE A 127 5.21 -12.02 -1.54
C ILE A 127 6.65 -12.32 -1.10
N ARG A 128 7.28 -11.39 -0.36
CA ARG A 128 8.63 -11.56 0.17
C ARG A 128 8.72 -12.77 1.08
N LYS A 129 7.76 -12.95 1.98
CA LYS A 129 7.64 -14.13 2.83
C LYS A 129 7.62 -15.42 1.99
N ASP A 130 6.75 -15.50 0.98
CA ASP A 130 6.63 -16.70 0.13
C ASP A 130 7.91 -17.03 -0.64
N LEU A 131 8.59 -16.00 -1.17
CA LEU A 131 9.88 -16.15 -1.84
C LEU A 131 10.96 -16.66 -0.87
N THR A 132 11.00 -16.09 0.35
CA THR A 132 11.93 -16.48 1.41
C THR A 132 11.72 -17.95 1.80
N PHE A 133 10.48 -18.37 2.08
CA PHE A 133 10.17 -19.77 2.39
C PHE A 133 10.50 -20.71 1.24
N SER A 134 10.25 -20.30 -0.01
CA SER A 134 10.63 -21.08 -1.19
C SER A 134 12.14 -21.25 -1.30
N HIS A 135 12.90 -20.22 -0.93
CA HIS A 135 14.36 -20.26 -0.94
C HIS A 135 14.94 -21.10 0.20
N GLU A 136 14.51 -20.86 1.44
CA GLU A 136 15.04 -21.50 2.64
C GLU A 136 14.56 -22.96 2.76
N GLY A 137 13.34 -23.26 2.33
CA GLY A 137 12.75 -24.60 2.40
C GLY A 137 13.28 -25.57 1.35
N ASN A 138 14.05 -25.11 0.36
CA ASN A 138 14.57 -25.95 -0.72
C ASN A 138 16.09 -25.76 -0.87
N PRO A 139 16.91 -26.83 -0.83
CA PRO A 139 18.34 -26.70 -1.03
C PRO A 139 18.65 -26.27 -2.48
N THR A 140 19.62 -25.37 -2.64
CA THR A 140 20.06 -24.91 -3.98
C THR A 140 20.78 -26.01 -4.76
N TYR A 141 21.45 -26.92 -4.05
CA TYR A 141 22.16 -28.05 -4.63
C TYR A 141 21.68 -29.36 -4.01
N CYS A 142 21.45 -30.37 -4.85
CA CYS A 142 21.17 -31.75 -4.45
C CYS A 142 22.23 -32.64 -5.11
N ASP A 143 22.96 -33.43 -4.34
CA ASP A 143 24.02 -34.32 -4.84
C ASP A 143 25.03 -33.61 -5.77
N LYS A 144 25.43 -32.39 -5.40
CA LYS A 144 26.33 -31.50 -6.17
C LYS A 144 25.78 -31.01 -7.52
N LEU A 145 24.52 -31.27 -7.82
CA LEU A 145 23.80 -30.74 -8.98
C LEU A 145 22.88 -29.60 -8.56
N VAL A 146 22.65 -28.66 -9.47
CA VAL A 146 21.72 -27.54 -9.25
C VAL A 146 20.29 -28.07 -9.14
N ASN A 147 19.58 -27.66 -8.09
CA ASN A 147 18.17 -27.99 -7.90
C ASN A 147 17.28 -27.12 -8.79
N PHE A 148 17.01 -27.58 -10.00
CA PHE A 148 16.11 -26.87 -10.93
C PHE A 148 14.66 -26.80 -10.46
N GLU A 149 14.23 -27.67 -9.54
CA GLU A 149 12.88 -27.59 -8.98
C GLU A 149 12.72 -26.35 -8.11
N LYS A 150 13.71 -26.06 -7.24
CA LYS A 150 13.79 -24.79 -6.50
C LYS A 150 13.73 -23.58 -7.43
N LEU A 151 14.56 -23.59 -8.48
CA LEU A 151 14.63 -22.47 -9.43
C LEU A 151 13.29 -22.28 -10.17
N ARG A 152 12.62 -23.37 -10.57
CA ARG A 152 11.30 -23.32 -11.21
C ARG A 152 10.23 -22.77 -10.26
N LEU A 153 10.24 -23.19 -8.99
CA LEU A 153 9.32 -22.71 -7.96
C LEU A 153 9.44 -21.18 -7.79
N ILE A 154 10.66 -20.68 -7.57
CA ILE A 154 10.93 -19.25 -7.39
C ILE A 154 10.56 -18.47 -8.65
N ALA A 155 10.98 -18.94 -9.83
CA ALA A 155 10.67 -18.27 -11.10
C ALA A 155 9.16 -18.21 -11.38
N LYS A 156 8.39 -19.23 -10.96
CA LYS A 156 6.93 -19.21 -11.06
C LYS A 156 6.32 -18.10 -10.20
N SER A 157 6.79 -17.95 -8.95
CA SER A 157 6.36 -16.89 -8.05
C SER A 157 6.71 -15.50 -8.58
N VAL A 158 7.94 -15.29 -9.06
CA VAL A 158 8.36 -14.00 -9.64
C VAL A 158 7.52 -13.64 -10.87
N ARG A 159 7.29 -14.58 -11.80
CA ARG A 159 6.41 -14.34 -12.96
C ARG A 159 4.98 -13.99 -12.56
N ALA A 160 4.45 -14.62 -11.51
CA ALA A 160 3.11 -14.30 -11.01
C ALA A 160 3.03 -12.87 -10.48
N VAL A 161 4.08 -12.39 -9.80
CA VAL A 161 4.19 -11.02 -9.31
C VAL A 161 4.32 -10.03 -10.47
N SER A 162 5.20 -10.30 -11.44
CA SER A 162 5.37 -9.44 -12.63
C SER A 162 4.09 -9.31 -13.46
N LYS A 163 3.21 -10.33 -13.47
CA LYS A 163 1.91 -10.24 -14.15
C LYS A 163 1.01 -9.17 -13.52
N LEU A 164 1.14 -8.88 -12.23
CA LEU A 164 0.29 -7.90 -11.53
C LEU A 164 0.49 -6.47 -12.05
N SER A 165 1.66 -6.16 -12.63
CA SER A 165 1.99 -4.88 -13.25
C SER A 165 1.96 -4.89 -14.78
N SER A 166 1.41 -5.93 -15.42
CA SER A 166 1.47 -6.07 -16.88
C SER A 166 0.52 -5.16 -17.67
N ALA A 167 -0.21 -4.27 -17.00
CA ALA A 167 -1.12 -3.29 -17.60
C ALA A 167 -0.90 -1.92 -16.96
N PRO A 168 -1.09 -0.81 -17.70
CA PRO A 168 -0.92 0.53 -17.16
C PRO A 168 -1.98 0.84 -16.10
N TYR A 169 -1.58 1.60 -15.08
CA TYR A 169 -2.46 1.99 -13.99
C TYR A 169 -3.28 3.23 -14.32
N GLU A 170 -4.51 3.01 -14.76
CA GLU A 170 -5.48 4.06 -15.10
C GLU A 170 -6.56 4.18 -14.03
N ILE A 171 -6.53 5.25 -13.23
CA ILE A 171 -7.48 5.50 -12.14
C ILE A 171 -8.93 5.48 -12.64
N SER A 172 -9.18 6.03 -13.84
CA SER A 172 -10.50 6.04 -14.47
C SER A 172 -11.04 4.64 -14.75
N SER A 173 -10.18 3.72 -15.14
CA SER A 173 -10.55 2.33 -15.40
C SER A 173 -10.80 1.56 -14.10
N MET A 174 -10.04 1.85 -13.03
CA MET A 174 -10.21 1.25 -11.71
C MET A 174 -11.49 1.76 -11.02
N ALA A 175 -11.77 3.06 -11.17
CA ALA A 175 -13.00 3.73 -10.74
C ALA A 175 -14.26 3.03 -11.24
N ALA A 176 -14.33 2.83 -12.56
CA ALA A 176 -15.48 2.27 -13.23
C ALA A 176 -15.78 0.84 -12.76
N ARG A 177 -14.73 0.07 -12.41
CA ARG A 177 -14.87 -1.31 -11.90
C ARG A 177 -15.37 -1.38 -10.46
N SER A 178 -15.11 -0.36 -9.65
CA SER A 178 -15.54 -0.33 -8.24
C SER A 178 -16.99 0.11 -8.04
N GLY A 179 -17.71 0.51 -9.10
CA GLY A 179 -19.12 0.95 -9.02
C GLY A 179 -19.35 2.28 -8.29
N ASN A 180 -18.30 2.92 -7.78
CA ASN A 180 -18.36 4.19 -7.07
C ASN A 180 -18.06 5.36 -8.02
N LEU A 181 -18.87 6.43 -7.91
CA LEU A 181 -18.63 7.72 -8.57
C LEU A 181 -17.33 8.33 -8.04
N ILE A 182 -16.24 8.09 -8.74
CA ILE A 182 -14.99 8.79 -8.49
C ILE A 182 -15.20 10.27 -8.87
N SER A 183 -14.84 11.18 -7.95
CA SER A 183 -14.85 12.62 -8.22
C SER A 183 -14.08 12.93 -9.51
N ASP A 184 -14.63 13.80 -10.38
CA ASP A 184 -13.97 14.28 -11.61
C ASP A 184 -12.48 14.65 -11.44
N ALA A 185 -12.07 15.08 -10.23
CA ALA A 185 -10.70 15.43 -9.89
C ALA A 185 -9.70 14.26 -9.99
N LEU A 186 -10.17 13.03 -9.80
CA LEU A 186 -9.37 11.81 -9.81
C LEU A 186 -9.18 11.25 -11.23
N LEU A 187 -10.09 11.55 -12.16
CA LEU A 187 -10.05 11.07 -13.55
C LEU A 187 -8.92 11.70 -14.38
N HIS A 188 -8.39 12.84 -13.95
CA HIS A 188 -7.37 13.62 -14.67
C HIS A 188 -5.98 13.62 -14.01
N MET A 189 -5.77 12.84 -12.95
CA MET A 189 -4.48 12.76 -12.24
C MET A 189 -3.33 12.33 -13.17
N ASN A 190 -3.59 11.38 -14.08
CA ASN A 190 -2.62 10.88 -15.06
C ASN A 190 -2.27 11.92 -16.16
N THR A 191 -3.14 12.92 -16.38
CA THR A 191 -2.94 13.93 -17.46
C THR A 191 -2.03 15.10 -17.09
N PHE A 192 -1.62 15.21 -15.82
CA PHE A 192 -0.82 16.36 -15.35
C PHE A 192 0.68 16.07 -15.22
N GLU A 193 1.15 14.89 -15.66
CA GLU A 193 2.57 14.51 -15.55
C GLU A 193 3.49 15.18 -16.59
N GLY A 194 2.97 16.03 -17.48
CA GLY A 194 3.80 16.76 -18.44
C GLY A 194 3.17 18.06 -18.91
N GLY A 195 3.75 19.20 -18.51
CA GLY A 195 3.60 20.47 -19.21
C GLY A 195 2.82 21.58 -18.49
N ASN A 196 3.19 22.81 -18.82
CA ASN A 196 2.50 24.03 -18.40
C ASN A 196 1.00 23.95 -18.71
N VAL A 197 0.17 24.24 -17.70
CA VAL A 197 -1.31 24.27 -17.79
C VAL A 197 -1.81 25.21 -18.91
N ALA A 198 -0.94 26.08 -19.43
CA ALA A 198 -1.21 27.03 -20.50
C ALA A 198 -1.36 26.43 -21.92
N THR A 199 -0.93 25.18 -22.19
CA THR A 199 -0.84 24.64 -23.57
C THR A 199 -1.79 23.48 -23.90
N MET A 200 -2.75 23.15 -23.05
CA MET A 200 -3.72 22.08 -23.34
C MET A 200 -4.64 22.45 -24.52
N ARG A 201 -4.33 21.89 -25.71
CA ARG A 201 -5.16 21.98 -26.92
C ARG A 201 -6.40 21.09 -26.80
N LYS A 202 -7.48 21.60 -27.39
CA LYS A 202 -8.85 21.07 -27.40
C LYS A 202 -8.93 19.73 -28.16
N GLY A 203 -8.75 18.60 -27.48
CA GLY A 203 -9.12 17.25 -27.93
C GLY A 203 -10.31 16.75 -27.12
N GLY A 204 -11.42 16.42 -27.78
CA GLY A 204 -12.77 16.34 -27.18
C GLY A 204 -13.03 15.25 -26.13
N ARG A 205 -13.92 15.51 -25.16
CA ARG A 205 -15.40 15.32 -25.25
C ARG A 205 -16.15 15.82 -24.00
N VAL A 206 -15.47 16.40 -23.01
CA VAL A 206 -16.08 17.14 -21.89
C VAL A 206 -15.33 18.45 -21.68
N VAL A 207 -15.98 19.59 -21.96
CA VAL A 207 -15.40 20.92 -21.67
C VAL A 207 -15.65 21.22 -20.19
N GLN A 208 -14.75 20.75 -19.32
CA GLN A 208 -14.72 21.19 -17.92
C GLN A 208 -14.32 22.68 -17.88
N PRO A 209 -14.90 23.51 -17.00
CA PRO A 209 -14.48 24.90 -16.84
C PRO A 209 -12.98 24.98 -16.53
N ARG A 210 -12.23 25.86 -17.21
CA ARG A 210 -10.78 26.06 -16.99
C ARG A 210 -10.42 26.24 -15.50
N LYS A 211 -11.30 26.90 -14.74
CA LYS A 211 -11.18 27.09 -13.30
C LYS A 211 -11.12 25.75 -12.54
N LYS A 212 -12.01 24.81 -12.86
CA LYS A 212 -12.09 23.49 -12.21
C LYS A 212 -10.87 22.63 -12.53
N VAL A 213 -10.38 22.66 -13.78
CA VAL A 213 -9.14 21.96 -14.19
C VAL A 213 -7.91 22.52 -13.45
N TYR A 214 -7.83 23.85 -13.32
CA TYR A 214 -6.75 24.51 -12.60
C TYR A 214 -6.77 24.19 -11.09
N GLU A 215 -7.94 24.22 -10.45
CA GLU A 215 -8.11 23.84 -9.04
C GLU A 215 -7.70 22.39 -8.79
N GLN A 216 -8.04 21.48 -9.71
CA GLN A 216 -7.62 20.08 -9.66
C GLN A 216 -6.10 19.95 -9.79
N ALA A 217 -5.48 20.57 -10.79
CA ALA A 217 -4.03 20.54 -10.97
C ALA A 217 -3.27 21.11 -9.75
N LEU A 218 -3.80 22.19 -9.16
CA LEU A 218 -3.26 22.79 -7.95
C LEU A 218 -3.37 21.83 -6.74
N MET A 219 -4.51 21.14 -6.61
CA MET A 219 -4.71 20.13 -5.56
C MET A 219 -3.70 18.98 -5.69
N VAL A 220 -3.45 18.47 -6.91
CA VAL A 220 -2.44 17.43 -7.16
C VAL A 220 -1.05 17.91 -6.76
N ARG A 221 -0.65 19.13 -7.15
CA ARG A 221 0.65 19.70 -6.78
C ARG A 221 0.80 19.83 -5.27
N LYS A 222 -0.23 20.30 -4.56
CA LYS A 222 -0.22 20.41 -3.10
C LYS A 222 -0.09 19.04 -2.43
N VAL A 223 -0.78 18.02 -2.94
CA VAL A 223 -0.69 16.66 -2.42
C VAL A 223 0.71 16.08 -2.65
N LYS A 224 1.28 16.21 -3.86
CA LYS A 224 2.66 15.78 -4.14
C LYS A 224 3.66 16.46 -3.19
N ALA A 225 3.58 17.79 -3.06
CA ALA A 225 4.45 18.53 -2.14
C ALA A 225 4.29 18.12 -0.67
N TYR A 226 3.08 17.79 -0.22
CA TYR A 226 2.84 17.28 1.13
C TYR A 226 3.49 15.91 1.35
N LEU A 227 3.36 15.01 0.37
CA LEU A 227 3.95 13.67 0.44
C LEU A 227 5.48 13.73 0.40
N ASP A 228 6.06 14.58 -0.45
CA ASP A 228 7.51 14.76 -0.56
C ASP A 228 8.12 15.34 0.73
N GLY A 229 7.36 16.17 1.46
CA GLY A 229 7.78 16.80 2.71
C GLY A 229 7.34 16.06 3.98
N LEU A 230 6.74 14.88 3.87
CA LEU A 230 6.17 14.16 5.01
C LEU A 230 7.29 13.64 5.92
N ARG A 231 7.34 14.14 7.15
CA ARG A 231 8.25 13.63 8.20
C ARG A 231 7.54 12.55 9.01
N VAL A 232 8.11 11.35 9.00
CA VAL A 232 7.55 10.19 9.67
C VAL A 232 8.30 9.93 10.98
N VAL A 233 7.57 9.83 12.08
CA VAL A 233 8.09 9.33 13.36
C VAL A 233 8.08 7.81 13.33
N ASP A 234 9.25 7.20 13.25
CA ASP A 234 9.45 5.75 13.18
C ASP A 234 9.68 5.10 14.55
N SER A 235 10.16 5.85 15.53
CA SER A 235 10.37 5.41 16.91
C SER A 235 9.05 5.06 17.62
N GLU A 236 8.89 3.79 18.00
CA GLU A 236 7.73 3.34 18.79
C GLU A 236 7.65 4.07 20.14
N SER A 237 8.78 4.31 20.80
CA SER A 237 8.83 5.04 22.07
C SER A 237 8.35 6.48 21.93
N GLU A 238 8.64 7.13 20.80
CA GLU A 238 8.15 8.48 20.54
C GLU A 238 6.66 8.47 20.20
N LEU A 239 6.19 7.49 19.41
CA LEU A 239 4.76 7.31 19.12
C LEU A 239 3.96 7.06 20.40
N ASP A 240 4.47 6.22 21.31
CA ASP A 240 3.84 5.98 22.61
C ASP A 240 3.79 7.25 23.44
N ARG A 241 4.90 8.00 23.53
CA ARG A 241 4.94 9.29 24.25
C ARG A 241 3.92 10.28 23.69
N LEU A 242 3.92 10.50 22.37
CA LEU A 242 2.97 11.38 21.69
C LEU A 242 1.54 10.94 21.93
N SER A 243 1.30 9.63 21.88
CA SER A 243 0.00 9.08 22.20
C SER A 243 -0.39 9.45 23.63
N TYR A 244 0.45 9.16 24.63
CA TYR A 244 0.16 9.46 26.05
C TYR A 244 -0.08 10.95 26.31
N ASP A 245 0.61 11.83 25.59
CA ASP A 245 0.39 13.28 25.66
C ASP A 245 -1.03 13.66 25.17
N ILE A 246 -1.62 12.90 24.23
CA ILE A 246 -2.96 13.14 23.67
C ILE A 246 -4.06 12.58 24.58
N GLU A 247 -3.96 11.31 24.98
CA GLU A 247 -4.91 10.66 25.89
C GLU A 247 -4.15 10.02 27.06
N PRO A 248 -3.85 10.77 28.14
CA PRO A 248 -3.20 10.23 29.32
C PRO A 248 -3.97 9.02 29.85
N GLN A 249 -3.28 8.03 30.43
CA GLN A 249 -3.98 6.95 31.12
C GLN A 249 -4.88 7.59 32.18
N GLN A 250 -6.19 7.35 32.09
CA GLN A 250 -7.05 7.62 33.23
C GLN A 250 -6.48 6.77 34.37
N GLN A 251 -5.90 7.43 35.38
CA GLN A 251 -5.64 6.82 36.67
C GLN A 251 -7.01 6.46 37.28
N GLY A 252 -7.56 5.35 36.81
CA GLY A 252 -8.81 4.81 37.29
C GLY A 252 -8.57 4.24 38.67
N TYR A 253 -8.88 5.04 39.70
CA TYR A 253 -9.60 4.67 40.93
C TYR A 253 -9.20 3.40 41.72
N LEU A 254 -8.08 2.73 41.43
CA LEU A 254 -7.64 1.57 42.23
C LEU A 254 -7.02 2.02 43.57
N PHE A 255 -6.54 3.26 43.66
CA PHE A 255 -5.98 3.80 44.91
C PHE A 255 -7.05 4.22 45.92
N VAL A 256 -8.27 4.56 45.50
CA VAL A 256 -9.32 4.99 46.43
C VAL A 256 -10.05 3.79 47.06
N VAL A 257 -10.10 2.64 46.37
CA VAL A 257 -10.71 1.42 46.93
C VAL A 257 -9.77 0.72 47.92
N LEU A 258 -8.46 0.76 47.70
CA LEU A 258 -7.46 0.18 48.63
C LEU A 258 -7.12 1.04 49.85
N GLN A 259 -7.65 2.26 49.95
CA GLN A 259 -7.59 3.08 51.17
C GLN A 259 -8.87 3.03 52.02
N LEU A 260 -9.89 2.29 51.56
CA LEU A 260 -11.19 2.11 52.26
C LEU A 260 -11.49 0.65 52.61
N ILE A 261 -10.50 -0.24 52.53
CA ILE A 261 -10.50 -1.61 53.08
C ILE A 261 -9.36 -1.71 54.08
#